data_AF-W5TF72-F1
#
_entry.id   AF-W5TF72-F1
#
_cell.length_a   1.000
_cell.length_b   1.000
_cell.length_c   1.000
_cell.angle_alpha   90.00
_cell.angle_beta   90.00
_cell.angle_gamma   90.00
#
_symmetry.space_group_name_H-M   'P 1'
#
loop_
_entity.id
_entity.type
_entity.pdbx_description
1 polymer ?
#
loop_
_entity_poly.entity_id
_entity_poly.type
_entity_poly.pdbx_seq_one_letter_code
_entity_poly.pdbx_strand_id
1 'polypeptide(L)'
;MSEFEVEIDSEAEQLADLCRMYWETNEDGSFAHTVKSIAGAFELPAHKVSRLVSDLSTARSTSRYCNECGEGFIYRTRSDWSSSSRLQTSRCPECADAERRRQAQQQEMEIAAARDSIAERYPIISAAQVPHAEELDMHLAFTLVALFEDAEELYRGVSEPIDERIDPLTPTADFDFDLLKQLIHKKAIRIHPSSSADSFTWDPTGILSDSYYPTRASYYIPGPGTLESQVSEFRQSFSDVVYRDYWPEKWVDQFHGFWLDVAVSECKAYLVHMLYRHNLIFKPGPKTNDVFRRGLKWYSIGQMYYFIWRAAKESAAYYLRERVSAKQAANSAITRISAEINRAYTDGWKISTYQRDPKLPVSTVSHILFSRALRIDDPMTYSPIELPARRAGLEIAWKSIEADTFERLIFQLVAETEGYENVDWLMHTNAPDHGRDVSAIRLRHDPLSGHSAQRVAIQCKHWTTRAVRDVDVASAIVSLDHWQDPPFDVLVIATSGRFTSDAVTWIERQNSKGQRPSIEVWNDARLELLLDERAHLIRSFELR
;
A
#
# COMPACT_ATOMS: atom_id res chain seq x y z
N MET A 1 -1.34 74.94 11.82
CA MET A 1 -2.45 74.09 11.36
C MET A 1 -2.79 73.13 12.49
N SER A 2 -4.07 72.83 12.75
CA SER A 2 -4.45 71.91 13.83
C SER A 2 -3.98 70.48 13.51
N GLU A 3 -3.35 69.80 14.47
CA GLU A 3 -2.90 68.41 14.36
C GLU A 3 -4.07 67.41 14.26
N PHE A 4 -5.26 67.82 14.69
CA PHE A 4 -6.46 66.98 14.72
C PHE A 4 -7.69 67.69 14.18
N GLU A 5 -8.52 66.92 13.46
CA GLU A 5 -9.93 67.20 13.20
C GLU A 5 -10.77 66.42 14.22
N VAL A 6 -11.52 67.13 15.08
CA VAL A 6 -12.25 66.51 16.18
C VAL A 6 -13.73 66.41 15.81
N GLU A 7 -14.22 65.18 15.77
CA GLU A 7 -15.63 64.86 15.63
C GLU A 7 -16.22 64.58 17.01
N ILE A 8 -17.36 65.19 17.32
CA ILE A 8 -17.97 65.17 18.65
C ILE A 8 -19.36 64.57 18.50
N ASP A 9 -19.74 63.69 19.43
CA ASP A 9 -21.07 63.09 19.45
C ASP A 9 -22.16 64.16 19.54
N SER A 10 -23.14 64.08 18.64
CA SER A 10 -24.26 65.02 18.52
C SER A 10 -25.11 65.13 19.79
N GLU A 11 -25.12 64.11 20.65
CA GLU A 11 -25.85 64.14 21.92
C GLU A 11 -25.09 64.88 23.05
N ALA A 12 -23.84 65.29 22.80
CA ALA A 12 -22.92 65.83 23.80
C ALA A 12 -22.45 67.28 23.52
N GLU A 13 -23.26 68.05 22.78
CA GLU A 13 -22.92 69.41 22.32
C GLU A 13 -22.52 70.36 23.48
N GLN A 14 -23.07 70.15 24.68
CA GLN A 14 -22.76 70.93 25.90
C GLN A 14 -21.32 70.73 26.42
N LEU A 15 -20.64 69.65 26.02
CA LEU A 15 -19.25 69.34 26.39
C LEU A 15 -18.29 69.43 25.18
N ALA A 16 -18.75 70.04 24.08
CA ALA A 16 -17.96 70.16 22.86
C ALA A 16 -16.66 70.95 23.10
N ASP A 17 -16.72 72.01 23.89
CA ASP A 17 -15.56 72.85 24.18
C ASP A 17 -14.51 72.12 25.02
N LEU A 18 -14.94 71.22 25.91
CA LEU A 18 -14.03 70.34 26.65
C LEU A 18 -13.27 69.42 25.69
N CYS A 19 -13.98 68.81 24.72
CA CYS A 19 -13.37 67.89 23.74
C CYS A 19 -12.39 68.63 22.80
N ARG A 20 -12.74 69.83 22.34
CA ARG A 20 -11.85 70.68 21.51
C ARG A 20 -10.59 71.08 22.28
N MET A 21 -10.75 71.59 23.50
CA MET A 21 -9.63 71.99 24.38
C MET A 21 -8.74 70.78 24.73
N TYR A 22 -9.31 69.57 24.80
CA TYR A 22 -8.55 68.34 25.00
C TYR A 22 -7.71 67.92 23.79
N TRP A 23 -8.10 68.20 22.56
CA TRP A 23 -7.31 67.84 21.38
C TRP A 23 -6.47 68.98 20.80
N GLU A 24 -6.61 70.18 21.36
CA GLU A 24 -5.87 71.37 20.92
C GLU A 24 -4.34 71.23 21.07
N THR A 25 -3.63 71.67 20.03
CA THR A 25 -2.17 71.55 19.88
C THR A 25 -1.54 72.90 19.54
N ASN A 26 -0.32 73.09 20.01
CA ASN A 26 0.55 74.21 19.66
C ASN A 26 1.20 73.98 18.29
N GLU A 27 1.84 75.01 17.73
CA GLU A 27 2.55 74.92 16.44
C GLU A 27 3.67 73.87 16.39
N ASP A 28 4.23 73.52 17.54
CA ASP A 28 5.26 72.48 17.68
C ASP A 28 4.68 71.05 17.85
N GLY A 29 3.35 70.89 17.78
CA GLY A 29 2.65 69.62 17.93
C GLY A 29 2.44 69.16 19.38
N SER A 30 2.88 69.94 20.37
CA SER A 30 2.59 69.65 21.79
C SER A 30 1.14 70.02 22.14
N PHE A 31 0.52 69.32 23.10
CA PHE A 31 -0.85 69.65 23.52
C PHE A 31 -0.88 71.01 24.25
N ALA A 32 -1.78 71.90 23.83
CA ALA A 32 -1.89 73.27 24.35
C ALA A 32 -2.25 73.33 25.85
N HIS A 33 -3.02 72.34 26.32
CA HIS A 33 -3.50 72.26 27.70
C HIS A 33 -3.19 70.92 28.35
N THR A 34 -2.85 70.93 29.64
CA THR A 34 -2.70 69.70 30.44
C THR A 34 -4.07 69.16 30.86
N VAL A 35 -4.18 67.84 31.09
CA VAL A 35 -5.44 67.25 31.59
C VAL A 35 -5.87 67.90 32.92
N LYS A 36 -4.91 68.31 33.76
CA LYS A 36 -5.16 69.00 35.04
C LYS A 36 -5.73 70.42 34.84
N SER A 37 -5.28 71.16 33.84
CA SER A 37 -5.81 72.50 33.55
C SER A 37 -7.21 72.44 32.94
N ILE A 38 -7.47 71.46 32.07
CA ILE A 38 -8.82 71.23 31.51
C ILE A 38 -9.80 70.82 32.62
N ALA A 39 -9.38 69.90 33.49
CA ALA A 39 -10.17 69.48 34.66
C ALA A 39 -10.58 70.66 35.55
N GLY A 40 -9.66 71.61 35.77
CA GLY A 40 -9.95 72.84 36.53
C GLY A 40 -10.88 73.82 35.82
N ALA A 41 -10.79 73.93 34.49
CA ALA A 41 -11.63 74.83 33.70
C ALA A 41 -13.10 74.38 33.59
N PHE A 42 -13.35 73.07 33.67
CA PHE A 42 -14.68 72.46 33.57
C PHE A 42 -15.20 71.88 34.89
N GLU A 43 -14.52 72.13 36.01
CA GLU A 43 -14.88 71.61 37.35
C GLU A 43 -15.03 70.07 37.44
N LEU A 44 -14.19 69.34 36.70
CA LEU A 44 -14.21 67.88 36.65
C LEU A 44 -13.02 67.24 37.38
N PRO A 45 -13.16 66.02 37.92
CA PRO A 45 -12.01 65.27 38.42
C PRO A 45 -11.04 64.91 37.28
N ALA A 46 -9.76 65.28 37.40
CA ALA A 46 -8.77 65.11 36.34
C ALA A 46 -8.63 63.66 35.82
N HIS A 47 -8.83 62.65 36.67
CA HIS A 47 -8.78 61.25 36.27
C HIS A 47 -9.96 60.79 35.40
N LYS A 48 -11.06 61.57 35.33
CA LYS A 48 -12.24 61.25 34.51
C LYS A 48 -12.19 61.88 33.12
N VAL A 49 -11.42 62.95 32.93
CA VAL A 49 -11.41 63.75 31.70
C VAL A 49 -11.09 62.92 30.46
N SER A 50 -10.00 62.14 30.46
CA SER A 50 -9.63 61.33 29.28
C SER A 50 -10.66 60.26 28.92
N ARG A 51 -11.32 59.66 29.92
CA ARG A 51 -12.39 58.67 29.67
C ARG A 51 -13.63 59.34 29.10
N LEU A 52 -14.03 60.46 29.69
CA LEU A 52 -15.16 61.25 29.22
C LEU A 52 -14.93 61.71 27.76
N VAL A 53 -13.74 62.21 27.42
CA VAL A 53 -13.43 62.62 26.04
C VAL A 53 -13.40 61.44 25.06
N SER A 54 -12.92 60.26 25.49
CA SER A 54 -12.91 59.03 24.67
C SER A 54 -14.30 58.50 24.36
N ASP A 55 -15.27 58.77 25.24
CA ASP A 55 -16.67 58.35 25.07
C ASP A 55 -17.45 59.37 24.21
N LEU A 56 -17.04 60.65 24.20
CA LEU A 56 -17.77 61.75 23.58
C LEU A 56 -17.17 62.29 22.27
N SER A 57 -15.93 61.93 21.93
CA SER A 57 -15.26 62.47 20.73
C SER A 57 -14.24 61.52 20.13
N THR A 58 -13.98 61.72 18.84
CA THR A 58 -12.92 61.07 18.08
C THR A 58 -12.05 62.12 17.39
N ALA A 59 -10.73 62.01 17.52
CA ALA A 59 -9.79 62.91 16.86
C ALA A 59 -9.11 62.22 15.69
N ARG A 60 -9.30 62.76 14.48
CA ARG A 60 -8.64 62.32 13.24
C ARG A 60 -7.36 63.12 13.05
N SER A 61 -6.22 62.45 12.92
CA SER A 61 -4.92 63.11 12.72
C SER A 61 -4.80 63.68 11.30
N THR A 62 -4.27 64.89 11.18
CA THR A 62 -3.96 65.52 9.88
C THR A 62 -2.55 65.22 9.39
N SER A 63 -1.67 64.69 10.26
CA SER A 63 -0.26 64.39 9.95
C SER A 63 0.04 62.89 9.84
N ARG A 64 -0.76 62.03 10.48
CA ARG A 64 -0.65 60.56 10.40
C ARG A 64 -1.88 60.00 9.71
N TYR A 65 -1.67 59.51 8.49
CA TYR A 65 -2.71 58.96 7.63
C TYR A 65 -2.33 57.59 7.08
N CYS A 66 -3.34 56.84 6.68
CA CYS A 66 -3.17 55.58 5.98
C CYS A 66 -2.53 55.83 4.61
N ASN A 67 -1.49 55.07 4.28
CA ASN A 67 -0.81 55.18 2.98
C ASN A 67 -1.63 54.65 1.78
N GLU A 68 -2.74 53.93 2.02
CA GLU A 68 -3.58 53.37 0.96
C GLU A 68 -4.85 54.19 0.69
N CYS A 69 -5.62 54.56 1.72
CA CYS A 69 -6.84 55.36 1.55
C CYS A 69 -6.64 56.87 1.76
N GLY A 70 -5.51 57.31 2.32
CA GLY A 70 -5.24 58.72 2.62
C GLY A 70 -5.97 59.27 3.84
N GLU A 71 -6.82 58.48 4.50
CA GLU A 71 -7.56 58.91 5.70
C GLU A 71 -6.65 59.01 6.93
N GLY A 72 -6.85 60.06 7.72
CA GLY A 72 -6.17 60.27 9.00
C GLY A 72 -6.51 59.18 10.02
N PHE A 73 -5.54 58.73 10.83
CA PHE A 73 -5.83 57.77 11.90
C PHE A 73 -6.68 58.42 12.99
N ILE A 74 -7.62 57.63 13.52
CA ILE A 74 -8.55 58.06 14.57
C ILE A 74 -7.98 57.67 15.94
N TYR A 75 -8.03 58.62 16.87
CA TYR A 75 -7.60 58.46 18.26
C TYR A 75 -8.72 58.87 19.20
N ARG A 76 -8.89 58.11 20.29
CA ARG A 76 -9.88 58.41 21.33
C ARG A 76 -9.24 59.00 22.58
N THR A 77 -7.95 58.78 22.78
CA THR A 77 -7.17 59.38 23.87
C THR A 77 -5.80 59.86 23.44
N ARG A 78 -5.22 60.81 24.20
CA ARG A 78 -3.84 61.29 23.98
C ARG A 78 -2.80 60.17 24.19
N SER A 79 -3.11 59.16 25.01
CA SER A 79 -2.28 57.96 25.16
C SER A 79 -2.25 57.10 23.90
N ASP A 80 -3.37 56.98 23.19
CA ASP A 80 -3.44 56.25 21.90
C ASP A 80 -2.58 56.97 20.84
N TRP A 81 -2.62 58.30 20.81
CA TRP A 81 -1.76 59.12 19.96
C TRP A 81 -0.27 58.96 20.29
N SER A 82 0.08 59.02 21.57
CA SER A 82 1.48 58.99 22.02
C SER A 82 2.12 57.61 21.80
N SER A 83 1.34 56.54 21.97
CA SER A 83 1.79 55.15 21.77
C SER A 83 1.82 54.70 20.30
N SER A 84 1.16 55.44 19.40
CA SER A 84 1.04 55.11 17.97
C SER A 84 2.13 55.71 17.08
N SER A 85 3.28 56.09 17.64
CA SER A 85 4.42 56.66 16.90
C SER A 85 4.93 55.78 15.76
N ARG A 86 4.65 54.47 15.78
CA ARG A 86 5.01 53.50 14.72
C ARG A 86 4.02 53.46 13.54
N LEU A 87 2.85 54.08 13.65
CA LEU A 87 1.79 54.02 12.63
C LEU A 87 1.95 55.05 11.50
N GLN A 88 2.97 55.91 11.57
CA GLN A 88 3.20 57.03 10.63
C GLN A 88 3.34 56.59 9.15
N THR A 89 3.62 55.32 8.90
CA THR A 89 3.72 54.71 7.55
C THR A 89 2.97 53.37 7.44
N SER A 90 1.98 53.13 8.31
CA SER A 90 1.25 51.85 8.35
C SER A 90 -0.06 51.89 7.57
N ARG A 91 -0.52 50.72 7.13
CA ARG A 91 -1.86 50.52 6.58
C ARG A 91 -2.88 50.53 7.74
N CYS A 92 -4.02 51.22 7.60
CA CYS A 92 -5.06 51.20 8.62
C CYS A 92 -5.74 49.81 8.71
N PRO A 93 -6.38 49.46 9.84
CA PRO A 93 -7.08 48.19 10.00
C PRO A 93 -8.12 47.93 8.90
N GLU A 94 -8.89 48.95 8.51
CA GLU A 94 -9.92 48.82 7.47
C GLU A 94 -9.34 48.48 6.10
N CYS A 95 -8.24 49.12 5.69
CA CYS A 95 -7.54 48.79 4.45
C CYS A 95 -6.89 47.40 4.51
N ALA A 96 -6.35 47.01 5.67
CA ALA A 96 -5.82 45.65 5.87
C ALA A 96 -6.93 44.59 5.78
N ASP A 97 -8.10 44.88 6.33
CA ASP A 97 -9.28 44.01 6.24
C ASP A 97 -9.87 43.97 4.84
N ALA A 98 -9.87 45.10 4.12
CA ALA A 98 -10.31 45.17 2.73
C ALA A 98 -9.37 44.37 1.81
N GLU A 99 -8.05 44.44 2.02
CA GLU A 99 -7.10 43.59 1.30
C GLU A 99 -7.29 42.11 1.63
N ARG A 100 -7.42 41.74 2.91
CA ARG A 100 -7.69 40.35 3.31
C ARG A 100 -8.97 39.81 2.66
N ARG A 101 -10.03 40.63 2.61
CA ARG A 101 -11.29 40.29 1.92
C ARG A 101 -11.09 40.11 0.42
N ARG A 102 -10.35 41.01 -0.24
CA ARG A 102 -10.01 40.89 -1.67
C ARG A 102 -9.21 39.62 -1.95
N GLN A 103 -8.20 39.32 -1.15
CA GLN A 103 -7.38 38.11 -1.29
C GLN A 103 -8.21 36.84 -1.06
N ALA A 104 -9.07 36.82 -0.04
CA ALA A 104 -9.97 35.70 0.21
C ALA A 104 -10.97 35.50 -0.94
N GLN A 105 -11.57 36.57 -1.46
CA GLN A 105 -12.46 36.51 -2.62
C GLN A 105 -11.73 36.04 -3.88
N GLN A 106 -10.51 36.51 -4.11
CA GLN A 106 -9.67 36.08 -5.23
C GLN A 106 -9.35 34.58 -5.13
N GLN A 107 -8.93 34.11 -3.95
CA GLN A 107 -8.66 32.70 -3.71
C GLN A 107 -9.93 31.84 -3.86
N GLU A 108 -11.09 32.32 -3.40
CA GLU A 108 -12.37 31.61 -3.56
C GLU A 108 -12.77 31.51 -5.03
N MET A 109 -12.60 32.58 -5.81
CA MET A 109 -12.83 32.58 -7.26
C MET A 109 -11.88 31.62 -7.99
N GLU A 110 -10.60 31.57 -7.61
CA GLU A 110 -9.61 30.64 -8.17
C GLU A 110 -9.96 29.18 -7.87
N ILE A 111 -10.36 28.88 -6.63
CA ILE A 111 -10.81 27.53 -6.23
C ILE A 111 -12.08 27.14 -6.99
N ALA A 112 -13.04 28.06 -7.16
CA ALA A 112 -14.26 27.82 -7.92
C ALA A 112 -13.96 27.54 -9.40
N ALA A 113 -13.12 28.36 -10.04
CA ALA A 113 -12.72 28.18 -11.44
C ALA A 113 -11.97 26.85 -11.66
N ALA A 114 -11.11 26.46 -10.71
CA ALA A 114 -10.44 25.16 -10.75
C ALA A 114 -11.44 24.00 -10.66
N ARG A 115 -12.43 24.09 -9.75
CA ARG A 115 -13.51 23.09 -9.63
C ARG A 115 -14.33 22.96 -10.90
N ASP A 116 -14.70 24.09 -11.52
CA ASP A 116 -15.46 24.08 -12.78
C ASP A 116 -14.66 23.42 -13.91
N SER A 117 -13.36 23.71 -14.01
CA SER A 117 -12.45 23.10 -15.00
C SER A 117 -12.33 21.58 -14.81
N ILE A 118 -12.25 21.12 -13.56
CA ILE A 118 -12.22 19.68 -13.22
C ILE A 118 -13.55 19.02 -13.59
N ALA A 119 -14.67 19.66 -13.26
CA ALA A 119 -16.01 19.13 -13.54
C ALA A 119 -16.29 19.01 -15.05
N GLU A 120 -15.83 19.98 -15.84
CA GLU A 120 -15.92 19.95 -17.30
C GLU A 120 -15.07 18.82 -17.90
N ARG A 121 -13.83 18.63 -17.40
CA ARG A 121 -12.91 17.60 -17.91
C ARG A 121 -13.31 16.19 -17.50
N TYR A 122 -13.83 16.03 -16.29
CA TYR A 122 -14.16 14.75 -15.67
C TYR A 122 -15.64 14.66 -15.27
N PRO A 123 -16.57 14.73 -16.24
CA PRO A 123 -17.99 14.64 -15.94
C PRO A 123 -18.37 13.25 -15.43
N ILE A 124 -19.46 13.20 -14.65
CA ILE A 124 -20.07 11.94 -14.23
C ILE A 124 -20.69 11.24 -15.44
N ILE A 125 -20.29 9.99 -15.68
CA ILE A 125 -20.76 9.20 -16.81
C ILE A 125 -21.76 8.15 -16.33
N SER A 126 -23.02 8.35 -16.71
CA SER A 126 -24.13 7.45 -16.34
C SER A 126 -24.53 6.44 -17.44
N ALA A 127 -24.00 6.59 -18.65
CA ALA A 127 -24.33 5.73 -19.79
C ALA A 127 -23.50 4.42 -19.85
N ALA A 128 -22.52 4.25 -18.96
CA ALA A 128 -21.73 3.03 -18.86
C ALA A 128 -22.52 1.92 -18.15
N GLN A 129 -21.99 0.70 -18.18
CA GLN A 129 -22.49 -0.39 -17.32
C GLN A 129 -21.59 -0.51 -16.10
N VAL A 130 -22.21 -0.81 -14.95
CA VAL A 130 -21.47 -1.20 -13.74
C VAL A 130 -20.75 -2.51 -14.06
N PRO A 131 -19.42 -2.60 -13.83
CA PRO A 131 -18.71 -3.85 -14.06
C PRO A 131 -19.22 -4.93 -13.10
N HIS A 132 -19.32 -6.18 -13.53
CA HIS A 132 -19.54 -7.30 -12.61
C HIS A 132 -18.21 -7.92 -12.17
N ALA A 133 -18.14 -8.41 -10.93
CA ALA A 133 -16.92 -9.00 -10.39
C ALA A 133 -16.36 -10.16 -11.25
N GLU A 134 -17.24 -11.01 -11.81
CA GLU A 134 -16.85 -12.15 -12.66
C GLU A 134 -16.14 -11.76 -13.95
N GLU A 135 -16.39 -10.54 -14.44
CA GLU A 135 -15.83 -10.04 -15.70
C GLU A 135 -14.42 -9.45 -15.48
N LEU A 136 -14.16 -8.99 -14.25
CA LEU A 136 -12.88 -8.42 -13.87
C LEU A 136 -11.83 -9.50 -13.60
N ASP A 137 -10.56 -9.12 -13.73
CA ASP A 137 -9.47 -9.92 -13.18
C ASP A 137 -9.55 -9.90 -11.65
N MET A 138 -9.19 -11.00 -10.99
CA MET A 138 -9.35 -11.19 -9.55
C MET A 138 -8.74 -10.02 -8.76
N HIS A 139 -7.51 -9.61 -9.07
CA HIS A 139 -6.84 -8.51 -8.38
C HIS A 139 -7.60 -7.18 -8.53
N LEU A 140 -8.22 -6.92 -9.69
CA LEU A 140 -9.02 -5.71 -9.92
C LEU A 140 -10.35 -5.77 -9.18
N ALA A 141 -11.01 -6.93 -9.15
CA ALA A 141 -12.26 -7.09 -8.40
C ALA A 141 -12.04 -6.86 -6.89
N PHE A 142 -10.97 -7.44 -6.33
CA PHE A 142 -10.59 -7.26 -4.93
C PHE A 142 -10.18 -5.81 -4.62
N THR A 143 -9.45 -5.16 -5.53
CA THR A 143 -9.09 -3.74 -5.35
C THR A 143 -10.31 -2.84 -5.43
N LEU A 144 -11.22 -3.09 -6.38
CA LEU A 144 -12.39 -2.27 -6.56
C LEU A 144 -13.32 -2.33 -5.35
N VAL A 145 -13.51 -3.51 -4.74
CA VAL A 145 -14.29 -3.59 -3.50
C VAL A 145 -13.55 -2.94 -2.32
N ALA A 146 -12.21 -3.06 -2.27
CA ALA A 146 -11.40 -2.42 -1.22
C ALA A 146 -11.44 -0.88 -1.30
N LEU A 147 -11.56 -0.32 -2.51
CA LEU A 147 -11.65 1.13 -2.74
C LEU A 147 -12.92 1.77 -2.17
N PHE A 148 -13.97 0.97 -1.95
CA PHE A 148 -15.26 1.40 -1.41
C PHE A 148 -15.68 0.53 -0.22
N GLU A 149 -14.73 0.12 0.62
CA GLU A 149 -15.04 -0.75 1.77
C GLU A 149 -15.53 0.06 2.98
N ASP A 150 -15.13 1.33 3.12
CA ASP A 150 -15.56 2.17 4.25
C ASP A 150 -17.04 2.58 4.13
N ALA A 151 -17.72 2.73 5.27
CA ALA A 151 -19.14 3.05 5.32
C ALA A 151 -19.48 4.40 4.66
N GLU A 152 -18.60 5.39 4.76
CA GLU A 152 -18.81 6.69 4.13
C GLU A 152 -18.62 6.61 2.61
N GLU A 153 -17.64 5.83 2.13
CA GLU A 153 -17.40 5.60 0.71
C GLU A 153 -18.56 4.83 0.06
N LEU A 154 -19.10 3.84 0.78
CA LEU A 154 -20.30 3.09 0.37
C LEU A 154 -21.50 4.02 0.21
N TYR A 155 -21.76 4.86 1.22
CA TYR A 155 -22.91 5.77 1.21
C TYR A 155 -22.79 6.85 0.13
N ARG A 156 -21.60 7.43 -0.05
CA ARG A 156 -21.39 8.47 -1.06
C ARG A 156 -21.24 7.91 -2.48
N GLY A 157 -20.81 6.66 -2.62
CA GLY A 157 -20.41 6.06 -3.90
C GLY A 157 -19.15 6.68 -4.50
N VAL A 158 -18.34 7.35 -3.67
CA VAL A 158 -17.11 8.06 -4.07
C VAL A 158 -16.01 7.68 -3.10
N SER A 159 -14.84 7.32 -3.62
CA SER A 159 -13.69 6.93 -2.80
C SER A 159 -13.04 8.16 -2.16
N GLU A 160 -12.51 7.97 -0.96
CA GLU A 160 -11.53 8.89 -0.38
C GLU A 160 -10.20 8.79 -1.17
N PRO A 161 -9.45 9.89 -1.33
CA PRO A 161 -8.08 9.82 -1.82
C PRO A 161 -7.24 8.83 -0.99
N ILE A 162 -6.47 7.98 -1.67
CA ILE A 162 -5.71 6.90 -1.01
C ILE A 162 -4.68 7.43 0.00
N ASP A 163 -4.10 8.60 -0.24
CA ASP A 163 -3.14 9.21 0.68
C ASP A 163 -3.77 9.90 1.90
N GLU A 164 -5.09 10.04 1.93
CA GLU A 164 -5.87 10.56 3.07
C GLU A 164 -6.44 9.44 3.96
N ARG A 165 -6.49 8.20 3.46
CA ARG A 165 -7.02 7.04 4.19
C ARG A 165 -6.21 6.71 5.44
N ILE A 166 -6.91 6.30 6.50
CA ILE A 166 -6.30 5.77 7.73
C ILE A 166 -5.69 4.38 7.49
N ASP A 167 -6.47 3.49 6.88
CA ASP A 167 -6.03 2.14 6.52
C ASP A 167 -5.51 2.13 5.08
N PRO A 168 -4.33 1.56 4.81
CA PRO A 168 -3.77 1.54 3.47
C PRO A 168 -4.59 0.63 2.56
N LEU A 169 -4.82 1.04 1.31
CA LEU A 169 -5.56 0.24 0.33
C LEU A 169 -4.83 -1.09 0.06
N THR A 170 -3.55 -1.01 -0.33
CA THR A 170 -2.64 -2.15 -0.50
C THR A 170 -1.43 -2.03 0.45
N PRO A 171 -0.61 -3.07 0.63
CA PRO A 171 0.52 -2.99 1.55
C PRO A 171 1.58 -1.95 1.16
N THR A 172 1.68 -1.55 -0.11
CA THR A 172 2.70 -0.61 -0.59
C THR A 172 2.17 0.35 -1.65
N ALA A 173 2.63 1.60 -1.61
CA ALA A 173 2.15 2.66 -2.51
C ALA A 173 2.40 2.40 -4.01
N ASP A 174 3.44 1.64 -4.37
CA ASP A 174 3.67 1.21 -5.76
C ASP A 174 2.55 0.27 -6.23
N PHE A 175 2.04 -0.58 -5.33
CA PHE A 175 0.97 -1.51 -5.64
C PHE A 175 -0.39 -0.78 -5.75
N ASP A 176 -0.64 0.24 -4.92
CA ASP A 176 -1.80 1.14 -5.07
C ASP A 176 -1.82 1.76 -6.48
N PHE A 177 -0.68 2.33 -6.89
CA PHE A 177 -0.55 2.99 -8.19
C PHE A 177 -0.80 2.02 -9.36
N ASP A 178 -0.20 0.83 -9.31
CA ASP A 178 -0.34 -0.18 -10.37
C ASP A 178 -1.79 -0.67 -10.51
N LEU A 179 -2.50 -0.85 -9.39
CA LEU A 179 -3.89 -1.33 -9.41
C LEU A 179 -4.87 -0.23 -9.82
N LEU A 180 -4.72 1.00 -9.33
CA LEU A 180 -5.53 2.15 -9.76
C LEU A 180 -5.39 2.38 -11.26
N LYS A 181 -4.15 2.35 -11.78
CA LYS A 181 -3.89 2.52 -13.22
C LYS A 181 -4.60 1.46 -14.05
N GLN A 182 -4.62 0.21 -13.59
CA GLN A 182 -5.32 -0.88 -14.29
C GLN A 182 -6.84 -0.74 -14.23
N LEU A 183 -7.41 -0.37 -13.07
CA LEU A 183 -8.85 -0.11 -12.93
C LEU A 183 -9.32 1.00 -13.88
N ILE A 184 -8.55 2.09 -13.98
CA ILE A 184 -8.83 3.22 -14.88
C ILE A 184 -8.71 2.79 -16.35
N HIS A 185 -7.67 2.03 -16.69
CA HIS A 185 -7.49 1.51 -18.06
C HIS A 185 -8.65 0.58 -18.48
N LYS A 186 -9.13 -0.26 -17.56
CA LYS A 186 -10.31 -1.11 -17.74
C LYS A 186 -11.64 -0.34 -17.69
N LYS A 187 -11.61 0.97 -17.42
CA LYS A 187 -12.79 1.83 -17.23
C LYS A 187 -13.72 1.36 -16.10
N ALA A 188 -13.20 0.58 -15.15
CA ALA A 188 -13.95 0.10 -14.00
C ALA A 188 -14.16 1.21 -12.96
N ILE A 189 -13.27 2.21 -12.95
CA ILE A 189 -13.41 3.46 -12.19
C ILE A 189 -13.11 4.67 -13.07
N ARG A 190 -13.59 5.83 -12.65
CA ARG A 190 -13.27 7.14 -13.23
C ARG A 190 -12.99 8.16 -12.13
N ILE A 191 -12.20 9.18 -12.45
CA ILE A 191 -11.93 10.30 -11.56
C ILE A 191 -13.24 11.04 -11.30
N HIS A 192 -13.55 11.26 -10.02
CA HIS A 192 -14.72 12.01 -9.60
C HIS A 192 -14.41 13.52 -9.62
N PRO A 193 -15.35 14.38 -10.09
CA PRO A 193 -15.14 15.83 -10.19
C PRO A 193 -14.98 16.54 -8.84
N SER A 194 -15.27 15.88 -7.72
CA SER A 194 -14.98 16.40 -6.38
C SER A 194 -13.52 16.29 -5.96
N SER A 195 -12.65 15.69 -6.80
CA SER A 195 -11.22 15.60 -6.51
C SER A 195 -10.63 16.99 -6.28
N SER A 196 -9.71 17.11 -5.32
CA SER A 196 -9.04 18.38 -5.02
C SER A 196 -8.27 18.91 -6.24
N ALA A 197 -8.12 20.23 -6.34
CA ALA A 197 -7.25 20.83 -7.36
C ALA A 197 -5.79 20.35 -7.25
N ASP A 198 -5.34 20.02 -6.04
CA ASP A 198 -4.00 19.48 -5.76
C ASP A 198 -3.79 18.04 -6.27
N SER A 199 -4.87 17.37 -6.67
CA SER A 199 -4.84 16.06 -7.32
C SER A 199 -4.38 16.16 -8.78
N PHE A 200 -4.35 17.36 -9.36
CA PHE A 200 -4.05 17.59 -10.77
C PHE A 200 -2.80 18.44 -10.96
N THR A 201 -2.26 18.40 -12.18
CA THR A 201 -1.21 19.34 -12.61
C THR A 201 -1.84 20.47 -13.41
N TRP A 202 -1.38 21.69 -13.16
CA TRP A 202 -1.86 22.90 -13.80
C TRP A 202 -0.70 23.55 -14.54
N ASP A 203 -0.95 24.06 -15.73
CA ASP A 203 0.07 24.81 -16.45
C ASP A 203 0.26 26.21 -15.84
N PRO A 204 1.32 26.95 -16.20
CA PRO A 204 1.55 28.30 -15.69
C PRO A 204 0.45 29.31 -16.02
N THR A 205 -0.45 28.99 -16.96
CA THR A 205 -1.59 29.83 -17.34
C THR A 205 -2.87 29.48 -16.57
N GLY A 206 -2.80 28.49 -15.67
CA GLY A 206 -3.94 28.04 -14.86
C GLY A 206 -4.85 27.04 -15.57
N ILE A 207 -4.43 26.46 -16.70
CA ILE A 207 -5.21 25.46 -17.42
C ILE A 207 -4.87 24.07 -16.89
N LEU A 208 -5.91 23.25 -16.73
CA LEU A 208 -5.80 21.87 -16.28
C LEU A 208 -5.07 21.01 -17.32
N SER A 209 -4.01 20.33 -16.87
CA SER A 209 -3.23 19.39 -17.68
C SER A 209 -3.90 18.01 -17.79
N ASP A 210 -3.40 17.17 -18.70
CA ASP A 210 -3.78 15.76 -18.81
C ASP A 210 -3.19 14.87 -17.70
N SER A 211 -2.25 15.40 -16.92
CA SER A 211 -1.58 14.65 -15.83
C SER A 211 -2.19 14.94 -14.47
N TYR A 212 -2.30 13.90 -13.65
CA TYR A 212 -2.84 13.94 -12.29
C TYR A 212 -2.10 12.93 -11.39
N TYR A 213 -2.29 13.05 -10.09
CA TYR A 213 -1.73 12.18 -9.06
C TYR A 213 -2.78 11.14 -8.65
N PRO A 214 -2.65 9.85 -9.03
CA PRO A 214 -3.72 8.87 -8.81
C PRO A 214 -4.12 8.67 -7.35
N THR A 215 -3.16 8.64 -6.44
CA THR A 215 -3.45 8.44 -5.01
C THR A 215 -4.15 9.62 -4.36
N ARG A 216 -4.16 10.80 -4.99
CA ARG A 216 -4.81 12.03 -4.49
C ARG A 216 -6.19 12.27 -5.08
N ALA A 217 -6.56 11.52 -6.11
CA ALA A 217 -7.85 11.68 -6.76
C ALA A 217 -8.91 10.84 -6.05
N SER A 218 -10.14 11.34 -6.06
CA SER A 218 -11.32 10.56 -5.69
C SER A 218 -11.87 9.83 -6.91
N TYR A 219 -12.44 8.66 -6.72
CA TYR A 219 -12.93 7.80 -7.79
C TYR A 219 -14.40 7.40 -7.60
N TYR A 220 -15.07 7.09 -8.71
CA TYR A 220 -16.40 6.49 -8.73
C TYR A 220 -16.47 5.36 -9.76
N ILE A 221 -17.42 4.44 -9.59
CA ILE A 221 -17.74 3.39 -10.57
C ILE A 221 -18.71 3.96 -11.60
N PRO A 222 -18.42 4.00 -12.91
CA PRO A 222 -19.38 4.55 -13.88
C PRO A 222 -20.53 3.57 -14.12
N GLY A 223 -21.77 4.06 -14.20
CA GLY A 223 -22.95 3.22 -14.39
C GLY A 223 -24.27 4.00 -14.36
N PRO A 224 -25.42 3.36 -14.64
CA PRO A 224 -26.73 3.99 -14.45
C PRO A 224 -27.03 4.19 -12.95
N GLY A 225 -28.07 4.97 -12.62
CA GLY A 225 -28.51 5.17 -11.24
C GLY A 225 -27.64 6.15 -10.44
N THR A 226 -27.68 6.01 -9.11
CA THR A 226 -26.86 6.81 -8.18
C THR A 226 -25.50 6.15 -7.97
N LEU A 227 -24.47 6.94 -7.60
CA LEU A 227 -23.14 6.41 -7.31
C LEU A 227 -23.16 5.34 -6.20
N GLU A 228 -23.96 5.56 -5.16
CA GLU A 228 -24.23 4.59 -4.09
C GLU A 228 -24.77 3.26 -4.64
N SER A 229 -25.75 3.32 -5.56
CA SER A 229 -26.35 2.12 -6.15
C SER A 229 -25.35 1.34 -7.00
N GLN A 230 -24.43 2.03 -7.69
CA GLN A 230 -23.40 1.41 -8.53
C GLN A 230 -22.38 0.63 -7.68
N VAL A 231 -21.93 1.23 -6.57
CA VAL A 231 -21.06 0.55 -5.61
C VAL A 231 -21.77 -0.64 -4.97
N SER A 232 -23.05 -0.47 -4.60
CA SER A 232 -23.87 -1.54 -4.02
C SER A 232 -24.05 -2.72 -4.99
N GLU A 233 -24.32 -2.44 -6.27
CA GLU A 233 -24.44 -3.44 -7.33
C GLU A 233 -23.13 -4.21 -7.54
N PHE A 234 -22.00 -3.51 -7.66
CA PHE A 234 -20.70 -4.16 -7.77
C PHE A 234 -20.40 -5.03 -6.56
N ARG A 235 -20.61 -4.51 -5.34
CA ARG A 235 -20.36 -5.22 -4.08
C ARG A 235 -21.24 -6.45 -3.91
N GLN A 236 -22.48 -6.40 -4.37
CA GLN A 236 -23.35 -7.57 -4.41
C GLN A 236 -22.75 -8.62 -5.36
N SER A 237 -22.38 -8.23 -6.59
CA SER A 237 -21.76 -9.17 -7.53
C SER A 237 -20.46 -9.77 -7.00
N PHE A 238 -19.63 -8.98 -6.31
CA PHE A 238 -18.41 -9.46 -5.67
C PHE A 238 -18.72 -10.47 -4.56
N SER A 239 -19.71 -10.18 -3.71
CA SER A 239 -20.12 -11.07 -2.62
C SER A 239 -20.67 -12.38 -3.16
N ASP A 240 -21.48 -12.32 -4.21
CA ASP A 240 -22.03 -13.49 -4.89
C ASP A 240 -20.92 -14.39 -5.44
N VAL A 241 -19.81 -13.83 -5.93
CA VAL A 241 -18.66 -14.61 -6.40
C VAL A 241 -17.82 -15.15 -5.26
N VAL A 242 -17.49 -14.31 -4.28
CA VAL A 242 -16.55 -14.68 -3.21
C VAL A 242 -17.09 -15.76 -2.28
N TYR A 243 -18.42 -15.79 -2.07
CA TYR A 243 -19.07 -16.77 -1.20
C TYR A 243 -19.66 -17.99 -1.93
N ARG A 244 -19.47 -18.11 -3.25
CA ARG A 244 -19.72 -19.36 -3.96
C ARG A 244 -18.78 -20.47 -3.49
N ASP A 245 -19.25 -21.71 -3.64
CA ASP A 245 -18.44 -22.91 -3.43
C ASP A 245 -17.25 -22.97 -4.39
N TYR A 246 -17.41 -22.44 -5.61
CA TYR A 246 -16.38 -22.41 -6.65
C TYR A 246 -16.24 -21.00 -7.23
N TRP A 247 -14.99 -20.57 -7.41
CA TRP A 247 -14.68 -19.34 -8.13
C TRP A 247 -14.72 -19.52 -9.64
N PRO A 248 -14.92 -18.45 -10.43
CA PRO A 248 -14.74 -18.49 -11.87
C PRO A 248 -13.36 -19.06 -12.24
N GLU A 249 -13.27 -19.89 -13.28
CA GLU A 249 -12.02 -20.53 -13.73
C GLU A 249 -10.88 -19.52 -13.87
N LYS A 250 -11.19 -18.35 -14.45
CA LYS A 250 -10.26 -17.22 -14.57
C LYS A 250 -9.67 -16.75 -13.24
N TRP A 251 -10.47 -16.72 -12.17
CA TRP A 251 -10.00 -16.34 -10.84
C TRP A 251 -9.18 -17.45 -10.19
N VAL A 252 -9.54 -18.71 -10.42
CA VAL A 252 -8.74 -19.87 -10.00
C VAL A 252 -7.33 -19.79 -10.60
N ASP A 253 -7.23 -19.53 -11.91
CA ASP A 253 -5.94 -19.37 -12.60
C ASP A 253 -5.13 -18.17 -12.08
N GLN A 254 -5.81 -17.09 -11.69
CA GLN A 254 -5.19 -15.85 -11.22
C GLN A 254 -4.83 -15.87 -9.73
N PHE A 255 -5.40 -16.80 -8.95
CA PHE A 255 -5.31 -16.80 -7.50
C PHE A 255 -3.87 -16.87 -6.99
N HIS A 256 -3.09 -17.83 -7.50
CA HIS A 256 -1.70 -18.01 -7.06
C HIS A 256 -0.87 -16.74 -7.26
N GLY A 257 -0.99 -16.12 -8.45
CA GLY A 257 -0.30 -14.87 -8.78
C GLY A 257 -0.73 -13.73 -7.87
N PHE A 258 -2.04 -13.52 -7.71
CA PHE A 258 -2.56 -12.44 -6.89
C PHE A 258 -2.19 -12.58 -5.41
N TRP A 259 -2.32 -13.79 -4.86
CA TRP A 259 -1.90 -14.09 -3.50
C TRP A 259 -0.42 -13.75 -3.29
N LEU A 260 0.44 -14.18 -4.22
CA LEU A 260 1.88 -13.98 -4.12
C LEU A 260 2.23 -12.49 -4.22
N ASP A 261 1.54 -11.74 -5.06
CA ASP A 261 1.72 -10.29 -5.20
C ASP A 261 1.37 -9.54 -3.91
N VAL A 262 0.27 -9.93 -3.24
CA VAL A 262 -0.10 -9.41 -1.93
C VAL A 262 0.96 -9.78 -0.88
N ALA A 263 1.36 -11.05 -0.79
CA ALA A 263 2.33 -11.53 0.18
C ALA A 263 3.73 -10.88 0.00
N VAL A 264 4.18 -10.69 -1.25
CA VAL A 264 5.42 -9.96 -1.57
C VAL A 264 5.30 -8.51 -1.11
N SER A 265 4.15 -7.87 -1.36
CA SER A 265 3.92 -6.48 -0.95
C SER A 265 3.90 -6.33 0.57
N GLU A 266 3.33 -7.30 1.29
CA GLU A 266 3.40 -7.35 2.76
C GLU A 266 4.84 -7.47 3.28
N CYS A 267 5.67 -8.29 2.61
CA CYS A 267 7.10 -8.41 2.92
C CYS A 267 7.88 -7.12 2.61
N LYS A 268 7.58 -6.44 1.49
CA LYS A 268 8.17 -5.15 1.13
C LYS A 268 7.86 -4.08 2.19
N ALA A 269 6.59 -3.95 2.56
CA ALA A 269 6.12 -3.00 3.56
C ALA A 269 6.86 -3.19 4.89
N TYR A 270 6.97 -4.45 5.33
CA TYR A 270 7.68 -4.78 6.55
C TYR A 270 9.19 -4.52 6.48
N LEU A 271 9.85 -4.83 5.35
CA LEU A 271 11.27 -4.52 5.18
C LEU A 271 11.54 -3.02 5.25
N VAL A 272 10.74 -2.21 4.55
CA VAL A 272 10.87 -0.74 4.58
C VAL A 272 10.65 -0.24 6.00
N HIS A 273 9.62 -0.72 6.70
CA HIS A 273 9.36 -0.38 8.10
C HIS A 273 10.55 -0.73 9.01
N MET A 274 11.10 -1.95 8.90
CA MET A 274 12.19 -2.41 9.74
C MET A 274 13.50 -1.65 9.51
N LEU A 275 13.82 -1.31 8.26
CA LEU A 275 15.00 -0.49 7.95
C LEU A 275 14.81 0.97 8.39
N TYR A 276 13.61 1.52 8.23
CA TYR A 276 13.29 2.87 8.67
C TYR A 276 13.48 3.05 10.19
N ARG A 277 13.16 2.03 11.00
CA ARG A 277 13.43 2.05 12.46
C ARG A 277 14.92 2.20 12.82
N HIS A 278 15.81 1.93 11.88
CA HIS A 278 17.26 2.13 12.01
C HIS A 278 17.77 3.34 11.23
N ASN A 279 16.89 4.25 10.79
CA ASN A 279 17.20 5.40 9.93
C ASN A 279 17.83 5.02 8.58
N LEU A 280 17.53 3.82 8.09
CA LEU A 280 17.98 3.33 6.78
C LEU A 280 16.83 3.48 5.79
N ILE A 281 16.91 4.49 4.93
CA ILE A 281 15.92 4.68 3.85
C ILE A 281 16.17 3.62 2.77
N PHE A 282 15.14 2.83 2.49
CA PHE A 282 15.19 1.77 1.49
C PHE A 282 14.01 1.89 0.52
N LYS A 283 14.29 1.71 -0.77
CA LYS A 283 13.28 1.62 -1.82
C LYS A 283 13.41 0.24 -2.47
N PRO A 284 12.44 -0.67 -2.29
CA PRO A 284 12.42 -1.97 -2.94
C PRO A 284 12.54 -1.85 -4.46
N GLY A 285 13.26 -2.76 -5.09
CA GLY A 285 13.37 -2.85 -6.56
C GLY A 285 13.10 -4.28 -7.06
N PRO A 286 13.28 -4.55 -8.37
CA PRO A 286 12.97 -5.86 -8.95
C PRO A 286 13.63 -7.04 -8.22
N LYS A 287 14.91 -6.89 -7.85
CA LYS A 287 15.64 -7.90 -7.07
C LYS A 287 14.99 -8.20 -5.70
N THR A 288 14.39 -7.20 -5.05
CA THR A 288 13.65 -7.40 -3.80
C THR A 288 12.45 -8.31 -4.03
N ASN A 289 11.70 -8.06 -5.12
CA ASN A 289 10.55 -8.87 -5.48
C ASN A 289 10.96 -10.33 -5.74
N ASP A 290 12.04 -10.55 -6.49
CA ASP A 290 12.52 -11.91 -6.81
C ASP A 290 12.92 -12.70 -5.57
N VAL A 291 13.61 -12.05 -4.63
CA VAL A 291 14.02 -12.67 -3.36
C VAL A 291 12.78 -13.07 -2.53
N PHE A 292 11.79 -12.18 -2.42
CA PHE A 292 10.57 -12.48 -1.67
C PHE A 292 9.70 -13.53 -2.36
N ARG A 293 9.50 -13.44 -3.68
CA ARG A 293 8.77 -14.47 -4.44
C ARG A 293 9.39 -15.84 -4.23
N ARG A 294 10.72 -15.94 -4.28
CA ARG A 294 11.44 -17.19 -4.04
C ARG A 294 11.24 -17.70 -2.61
N GLY A 295 11.40 -16.84 -1.60
CA GLY A 295 11.22 -17.21 -0.20
C GLY A 295 9.80 -17.69 0.11
N LEU A 296 8.80 -16.98 -0.42
CA LEU A 296 7.38 -17.29 -0.24
C LEU A 296 6.93 -18.59 -0.91
N LYS A 297 7.77 -19.22 -1.76
CA LYS A 297 7.53 -20.59 -2.22
C LYS A 297 7.68 -21.63 -1.12
N TRP A 298 8.39 -21.31 -0.03
CA TRP A 298 8.72 -22.26 1.04
C TRP A 298 8.32 -21.78 2.43
N TYR A 299 8.23 -20.47 2.62
CA TYR A 299 8.04 -19.85 3.92
C TYR A 299 6.79 -18.99 3.94
N SER A 300 6.07 -18.98 5.06
CA SER A 300 4.92 -18.10 5.27
C SER A 300 5.34 -16.63 5.36
N ILE A 301 4.38 -15.69 5.30
CA ILE A 301 4.65 -14.25 5.48
C ILE A 301 5.33 -14.00 6.85
N GLY A 302 4.89 -14.66 7.91
CA GLY A 302 5.51 -14.54 9.24
C GLY A 302 6.92 -15.12 9.33
N GLN A 303 7.22 -16.19 8.61
CA GLN A 303 8.60 -16.70 8.52
C GLN A 303 9.47 -15.77 7.67
N MET A 304 8.92 -15.16 6.62
CA MET A 304 9.60 -14.11 5.87
C MET A 304 9.91 -12.89 6.74
N TYR A 305 9.00 -12.51 7.64
CA TYR A 305 9.22 -11.44 8.61
C TYR A 305 10.40 -11.75 9.54
N TYR A 306 10.58 -13.01 9.96
CA TYR A 306 11.76 -13.43 10.72
C TYR A 306 13.07 -13.10 9.98
N PHE A 307 13.18 -13.49 8.71
CA PHE A 307 14.37 -13.21 7.89
C PHE A 307 14.58 -11.71 7.68
N ILE A 308 13.50 -10.97 7.41
CA ILE A 308 13.55 -9.52 7.20
C ILE A 308 14.04 -8.80 8.46
N TRP A 309 13.46 -9.12 9.62
CA TRP A 309 13.84 -8.52 10.90
C TRP A 309 15.32 -8.74 11.20
N ARG A 310 15.79 -9.99 11.03
CA ARG A 310 17.18 -10.35 11.29
C ARG A 310 18.13 -9.61 10.36
N ALA A 311 17.83 -9.60 9.06
CA ALA A 311 18.65 -8.91 8.07
C ALA A 311 18.68 -7.38 8.27
N ALA A 312 17.56 -6.76 8.66
CA ALA A 312 17.52 -5.34 8.97
C ALA A 312 18.41 -4.98 10.17
N LYS A 313 18.35 -5.78 11.25
CA LYS A 313 19.21 -5.64 12.43
C LYS A 313 20.70 -5.79 12.08
N GLU A 314 21.04 -6.80 11.28
CA GLU A 314 22.43 -7.00 10.83
C GLU A 314 22.92 -5.87 9.92
N SER A 315 22.04 -5.33 9.06
CA SER A 315 22.36 -4.20 8.19
C SER A 315 22.61 -2.93 8.98
N ALA A 316 21.84 -2.68 10.04
CA ALA A 316 22.07 -1.59 10.97
C ALA A 316 23.40 -1.76 11.73
N ALA A 317 23.73 -2.99 12.15
CA ALA A 317 25.02 -3.27 12.79
C ALA A 317 26.20 -3.05 11.81
N TYR A 318 26.04 -3.44 10.55
CA TYR A 318 27.02 -3.21 9.49
C TYR A 318 27.26 -1.71 9.24
N TYR A 319 26.19 -0.91 9.21
CA TYR A 319 26.27 0.56 9.13
C TYR A 319 27.14 1.16 10.25
N LEU A 320 26.89 0.75 11.50
CA LEU A 320 27.58 1.30 12.66
C LEU A 320 29.04 0.84 12.79
N ARG A 321 29.32 -0.44 12.53
CA ARG A 321 30.65 -1.04 12.71
C ARG A 321 31.61 -0.69 11.60
N GLU A 322 31.16 -0.84 10.35
CA GLU A 322 32.01 -0.68 9.16
C GLU A 322 31.95 0.74 8.59
N ARG A 323 31.13 1.63 9.18
CA ARG A 323 30.98 3.05 8.79
C ARG A 323 30.68 3.25 7.30
N VAL A 324 29.95 2.31 6.71
CA VAL A 324 29.51 2.37 5.31
C VAL A 324 28.40 3.41 5.14
N SER A 325 28.08 3.77 3.89
CA SER A 325 26.94 4.67 3.64
C SER A 325 25.61 4.02 4.05
N ALA A 326 24.64 4.83 4.48
CA ALA A 326 23.29 4.36 4.82
C ALA A 326 22.63 3.60 3.66
N LYS A 327 22.82 4.07 2.42
CA LYS A 327 22.34 3.40 1.20
C LYS A 327 22.96 2.01 1.03
N GLN A 328 24.27 1.88 1.23
CA GLN A 328 24.97 0.59 1.14
C GLN A 328 24.51 -0.37 2.24
N ALA A 329 24.34 0.11 3.47
CA ALA A 329 23.81 -0.70 4.56
C ALA A 329 22.39 -1.20 4.27
N ALA A 330 21.49 -0.31 3.85
CA ALA A 330 20.12 -0.67 3.48
C ALA A 330 20.08 -1.75 2.37
N ASN A 331 20.88 -1.58 1.32
CA ASN A 331 20.96 -2.54 0.22
C ASN A 331 21.52 -3.91 0.65
N SER A 332 22.33 -3.96 1.71
CA SER A 332 22.88 -5.22 2.21
C SER A 332 21.80 -6.14 2.80
N ALA A 333 20.66 -5.59 3.25
CA ALA A 333 19.57 -6.36 3.83
C ALA A 333 19.03 -7.41 2.84
N ILE A 334 18.79 -7.05 1.58
CA ILE A 334 18.29 -7.99 0.56
C ILE A 334 19.26 -9.14 0.30
N THR A 335 20.55 -8.83 0.22
CA THR A 335 21.59 -9.85 0.03
C THR A 335 21.61 -10.83 1.20
N ARG A 336 21.46 -10.34 2.43
CA ARG A 336 21.37 -11.16 3.64
C ARG A 336 20.12 -12.03 3.66
N ILE A 337 18.95 -11.45 3.39
CA ILE A 337 17.68 -12.19 3.32
C ILE A 337 17.79 -13.35 2.33
N SER A 338 18.29 -13.08 1.12
CA SER A 338 18.45 -14.13 0.11
C SER A 338 19.41 -15.24 0.56
N ALA A 339 20.52 -14.89 1.20
CA ALA A 339 21.49 -15.87 1.68
C ALA A 339 20.93 -16.71 2.84
N GLU A 340 20.18 -16.10 3.75
CA GLU A 340 19.56 -16.78 4.89
C GLU A 340 18.43 -17.71 4.45
N ILE A 341 17.59 -17.30 3.51
CA ILE A 341 16.54 -18.16 2.92
C ILE A 341 17.18 -19.40 2.29
N ASN A 342 18.21 -19.22 1.46
CA ASN A 342 18.89 -20.34 0.80
C ASN A 342 19.52 -21.31 1.80
N ARG A 343 20.15 -20.78 2.86
CA ARG A 343 20.75 -21.60 3.92
C ARG A 343 19.68 -22.35 4.70
N ALA A 344 18.65 -21.64 5.15
CA ALA A 344 17.53 -22.24 5.89
C ALA A 344 16.85 -23.34 5.09
N TYR A 345 16.70 -23.16 3.78
CA TYR A 345 16.12 -24.16 2.89
C TYR A 345 17.04 -25.37 2.73
N THR A 346 18.33 -25.13 2.48
CA THR A 346 19.33 -26.19 2.25
C THR A 346 19.56 -27.04 3.49
N ASP A 347 19.59 -26.41 4.65
CA ASP A 347 19.90 -27.04 5.93
C ASP A 347 18.64 -27.53 6.67
N GLY A 348 17.45 -27.32 6.11
CA GLY A 348 16.18 -27.76 6.71
C GLY A 348 15.84 -27.07 8.03
N TRP A 349 16.14 -25.78 8.17
CA TRP A 349 15.90 -25.05 9.41
C TRP A 349 14.41 -24.91 9.72
N LYS A 350 14.03 -25.18 10.97
CA LYS A 350 12.71 -24.82 11.50
C LYS A 350 12.67 -23.32 11.82
N ILE A 351 12.00 -22.55 10.98
CA ILE A 351 11.90 -21.09 11.12
C ILE A 351 10.68 -20.71 11.98
N SER A 352 10.91 -19.82 12.95
CA SER A 352 9.84 -19.24 13.76
C SER A 352 8.94 -18.34 12.93
N THR A 353 7.62 -18.45 13.13
CA THR A 353 6.64 -17.58 12.51
C THR A 353 6.46 -16.33 13.35
N TYR A 354 6.75 -15.15 12.77
CA TYR A 354 6.51 -13.87 13.43
C TYR A 354 5.06 -13.42 13.21
N GLN A 355 4.50 -12.79 14.24
CA GLN A 355 3.22 -12.11 14.14
C GLN A 355 3.38 -10.76 13.43
N ARG A 356 2.25 -10.19 13.00
CA ARG A 356 2.18 -8.83 12.44
C ARG A 356 2.75 -7.83 13.45
N ASP A 357 3.58 -6.89 12.98
CA ASP A 357 3.96 -5.74 13.79
C ASP A 357 2.72 -4.84 13.98
N PRO A 358 2.30 -4.53 15.22
CA PRO A 358 1.14 -3.67 15.46
C PRO A 358 1.24 -2.28 14.85
N LYS A 359 2.45 -1.82 14.50
CA LYS A 359 2.69 -0.52 13.84
C LYS A 359 2.59 -0.59 12.32
N LEU A 360 2.38 -1.76 11.74
CA LEU A 360 2.17 -1.95 10.31
C LEU A 360 0.73 -2.43 10.08
N PRO A 361 -0.22 -1.51 9.80
CA PRO A 361 -1.63 -1.86 9.61
C PRO A 361 -1.80 -2.87 8.48
N VAL A 362 -2.84 -3.70 8.58
CA VAL A 362 -3.22 -4.62 7.49
C VAL A 362 -3.91 -3.80 6.42
N SER A 363 -3.53 -3.98 5.16
CA SER A 363 -4.17 -3.24 4.08
C SER A 363 -5.58 -3.77 3.81
N THR A 364 -6.47 -2.93 3.29
CA THR A 364 -7.85 -3.31 2.98
C THR A 364 -7.91 -4.50 2.02
N VAL A 365 -7.09 -4.51 0.96
CA VAL A 365 -6.98 -5.65 0.03
C VAL A 365 -6.53 -6.93 0.73
N SER A 366 -5.55 -6.85 1.63
CA SER A 366 -5.02 -8.01 2.36
C SER A 366 -6.06 -8.57 3.32
N HIS A 367 -6.80 -7.70 4.01
CA HIS A 367 -7.92 -8.09 4.87
C HIS A 367 -9.04 -8.78 4.08
N ILE A 368 -9.44 -8.22 2.94
CA ILE A 368 -10.48 -8.82 2.09
C ILE A 368 -10.03 -10.18 1.53
N LEU A 369 -8.77 -10.31 1.09
CA LEU A 369 -8.24 -11.58 0.60
C LEU A 369 -8.16 -12.64 1.70
N PHE A 370 -7.42 -12.38 2.77
CA PHE A 370 -7.12 -13.41 3.77
C PHE A 370 -8.30 -13.69 4.69
N SER A 371 -8.88 -12.65 5.27
CA SER A 371 -9.90 -12.81 6.31
C SER A 371 -11.29 -13.03 5.71
N ARG A 372 -11.69 -12.23 4.72
CA ARG A 372 -13.05 -12.32 4.14
C ARG A 372 -13.18 -13.45 3.13
N ALA A 373 -12.31 -13.47 2.13
CA ALA A 373 -12.42 -14.41 1.02
C ALA A 373 -11.90 -15.80 1.38
N LEU A 374 -10.71 -15.90 1.99
CA LEU A 374 -10.09 -17.18 2.33
C LEU A 374 -10.45 -17.70 3.74
N ARG A 375 -11.05 -16.86 4.59
CA ARG A 375 -11.43 -17.21 5.98
C ARG A 375 -10.25 -17.75 6.80
N ILE A 376 -9.12 -17.08 6.65
CA ILE A 376 -7.89 -17.38 7.36
C ILE A 376 -7.80 -16.52 8.61
N ASP A 377 -7.58 -17.16 9.76
CA ASP A 377 -7.47 -16.48 11.06
C ASP A 377 -6.19 -15.65 11.17
N ASP A 378 -5.04 -16.21 10.75
CA ASP A 378 -3.74 -15.52 10.80
C ASP A 378 -2.96 -15.69 9.49
N PRO A 379 -2.97 -14.71 8.56
CA PRO A 379 -2.24 -14.82 7.29
C PRO A 379 -0.72 -14.98 7.46
N MET A 380 -0.17 -14.69 8.65
CA MET A 380 1.25 -14.82 8.93
C MET A 380 1.72 -16.28 8.97
N THR A 381 0.82 -17.24 9.25
CA THR A 381 1.19 -18.65 9.37
C THR A 381 1.15 -19.42 8.07
N TYR A 382 0.51 -18.89 7.03
CA TYR A 382 0.23 -19.66 5.81
C TYR A 382 1.22 -19.37 4.69
N SER A 383 1.63 -20.46 4.04
CA SER A 383 2.37 -20.48 2.78
C SER A 383 1.40 -20.72 1.62
N PRO A 384 1.67 -20.30 0.37
CA PRO A 384 0.80 -20.59 -0.76
C PRO A 384 0.65 -22.10 -1.01
N ILE A 385 1.58 -22.93 -0.52
CA ILE A 385 1.45 -24.39 -0.54
C ILE A 385 0.23 -24.87 0.26
N GLU A 386 -0.10 -24.19 1.35
CA GLU A 386 -1.11 -24.65 2.32
C GLU A 386 -2.52 -24.13 2.02
N LEU A 387 -2.64 -23.18 1.08
CA LEU A 387 -3.88 -22.45 0.81
C LEU A 387 -4.85 -23.14 -0.16
N PRO A 388 -4.39 -23.75 -1.27
CA PRO A 388 -5.26 -24.52 -2.16
C PRO A 388 -5.99 -25.64 -1.43
N ALA A 389 -5.29 -26.36 -0.54
CA ALA A 389 -5.82 -27.48 0.24
C ALA A 389 -6.92 -27.12 1.27
N ARG A 390 -7.28 -25.84 1.41
CA ARG A 390 -8.32 -25.38 2.35
C ARG A 390 -9.52 -24.72 1.69
N ARG A 391 -9.46 -24.43 0.38
CA ARG A 391 -10.62 -23.91 -0.35
C ARG A 391 -11.14 -25.00 -1.27
N ALA A 392 -12.33 -25.51 -0.96
CA ALA A 392 -13.05 -26.40 -1.86
C ALA A 392 -13.12 -25.79 -3.28
N GLY A 393 -12.79 -26.59 -4.28
CA GLY A 393 -12.76 -26.15 -5.68
C GLY A 393 -11.46 -25.52 -6.18
N LEU A 394 -10.47 -25.27 -5.31
CA LEU A 394 -9.09 -24.99 -5.72
C LEU A 394 -8.19 -26.23 -5.66
N GLU A 395 -8.68 -27.35 -5.16
CA GLU A 395 -7.90 -28.59 -5.06
C GLU A 395 -7.71 -29.22 -6.45
N ILE A 396 -6.53 -29.74 -6.73
CA ILE A 396 -6.33 -30.61 -7.90
C ILE A 396 -7.25 -31.84 -7.80
N ALA A 397 -8.08 -32.06 -8.81
CA ALA A 397 -8.96 -33.20 -8.92
C ALA A 397 -8.18 -34.47 -9.29
N TRP A 398 -7.28 -34.94 -8.44
CA TRP A 398 -6.45 -36.12 -8.71
C TRP A 398 -7.25 -37.36 -9.12
N LYS A 399 -8.53 -37.45 -8.73
CA LYS A 399 -9.44 -38.53 -9.13
C LYS A 399 -9.86 -38.48 -10.61
N SER A 400 -9.61 -37.38 -11.34
CA SER A 400 -9.93 -37.25 -12.76
C SER A 400 -8.91 -37.93 -13.68
N ILE A 401 -7.75 -38.33 -13.14
CA ILE A 401 -6.67 -38.93 -13.91
C ILE A 401 -6.27 -40.31 -13.36
N GLU A 402 -5.81 -41.18 -14.26
CA GLU A 402 -5.29 -42.51 -13.92
C GLU A 402 -3.77 -42.46 -13.64
N ALA A 403 -3.20 -43.58 -13.16
CA ALA A 403 -1.79 -43.66 -12.80
C ALA A 403 -0.83 -43.30 -13.96
N ASP A 404 -1.04 -43.85 -15.15
CA ASP A 404 -0.22 -43.55 -16.34
C ASP A 404 -0.31 -42.07 -16.74
N THR A 405 -1.50 -41.48 -16.58
CA THR A 405 -1.73 -40.05 -16.84
C THR A 405 -1.02 -39.17 -15.82
N PHE A 406 -1.00 -39.60 -14.55
CA PHE A 406 -0.22 -38.93 -13.50
C PHE A 406 1.28 -38.99 -13.79
N GLU A 407 1.81 -40.12 -14.25
CA GLU A 407 3.22 -40.20 -14.68
C GLU A 407 3.52 -39.25 -15.83
N ARG A 408 2.63 -39.19 -16.83
CA ARG A 408 2.77 -38.27 -17.96
C ARG A 408 2.74 -36.80 -17.53
N LEU A 409 1.90 -36.46 -16.56
CA LEU A 409 1.85 -35.12 -15.96
C LEU A 409 3.18 -34.77 -15.28
N ILE A 410 3.73 -35.70 -14.49
CA ILE A 410 5.03 -35.50 -13.84
C ILE A 410 6.16 -35.38 -14.88
N PHE A 411 6.12 -36.19 -15.94
CA PHE A 411 7.06 -36.07 -17.05
C PHE A 411 7.00 -34.68 -17.68
N GLN A 412 5.82 -34.19 -18.05
CA GLN A 412 5.66 -32.87 -18.66
C GLN A 412 6.07 -31.75 -17.69
N LEU A 413 5.69 -31.85 -16.43
CA LEU A 413 6.13 -30.91 -15.38
C LEU A 413 7.65 -30.80 -15.33
N VAL A 414 8.37 -31.92 -15.38
CA VAL A 414 9.84 -31.96 -15.33
C VAL A 414 10.44 -31.47 -16.63
N ALA A 415 9.91 -31.89 -17.79
CA ALA A 415 10.38 -31.50 -19.12
C ALA A 415 10.25 -30.00 -19.39
N GLU A 416 9.22 -29.36 -18.84
CA GLU A 416 8.98 -27.92 -18.99
C GLU A 416 9.66 -27.06 -17.93
N THR A 417 10.27 -27.68 -16.91
CA THR A 417 10.94 -26.95 -15.83
C THR A 417 12.40 -26.65 -16.19
N GLU A 418 12.73 -25.37 -16.23
CA GLU A 418 14.11 -24.92 -16.42
C GLU A 418 15.06 -25.54 -15.38
N GLY A 419 16.24 -26.00 -15.83
CA GLY A 419 17.22 -26.69 -14.99
C GLY A 419 17.07 -28.21 -14.97
N TYR A 420 16.15 -28.80 -15.74
CA TYR A 420 16.12 -30.23 -16.02
C TYR A 420 16.39 -30.49 -17.50
N GLU A 421 17.30 -31.43 -17.78
CA GLU A 421 17.68 -31.87 -19.12
C GLU A 421 17.59 -33.39 -19.22
N ASN A 422 17.58 -33.92 -20.44
CA ASN A 422 17.54 -35.37 -20.72
C ASN A 422 16.43 -36.07 -19.90
N VAL A 423 15.22 -35.51 -19.98
CA VAL A 423 14.06 -36.03 -19.28
C VAL A 423 13.53 -37.22 -20.07
N ASP A 424 13.55 -38.40 -19.44
CA ASP A 424 13.11 -39.65 -20.00
C ASP A 424 11.87 -40.15 -19.24
N TRP A 425 10.84 -40.54 -19.99
CA TRP A 425 9.69 -41.26 -19.46
C TRP A 425 9.84 -42.75 -19.78
N LEU A 426 9.91 -43.59 -18.76
CA LEU A 426 10.08 -45.03 -18.93
C LEU A 426 8.71 -45.69 -19.04
N MET A 427 8.21 -45.81 -20.27
CA MET A 427 7.05 -46.66 -20.55
C MET A 427 7.42 -48.15 -20.45
N HIS A 428 6.50 -48.97 -19.92
CA HIS A 428 6.51 -50.44 -20.00
C HIS A 428 6.74 -50.91 -21.45
N THR A 429 8.00 -51.06 -21.82
CA THR A 429 8.43 -51.74 -23.04
C THR A 429 9.26 -52.94 -22.63
N ASN A 430 8.55 -53.98 -22.17
CA ASN A 430 9.06 -55.34 -21.92
C ASN A 430 10.31 -55.52 -21.03
N ALA A 431 10.74 -54.50 -20.28
CA ALA A 431 11.80 -54.62 -19.27
C ALA A 431 11.19 -54.57 -17.86
N PRO A 432 11.73 -55.31 -16.87
CA PRO A 432 11.27 -55.23 -15.49
C PRO A 432 11.44 -53.80 -14.97
N ASP A 433 10.39 -53.24 -14.35
CA ASP A 433 10.40 -51.87 -13.80
C ASP A 433 11.61 -51.68 -12.89
N HIS A 434 12.60 -50.94 -13.36
CA HIS A 434 13.85 -50.67 -12.62
C HIS A 434 13.67 -49.60 -11.52
N GLY A 435 12.47 -49.52 -10.91
CA GLY A 435 12.19 -48.68 -9.75
C GLY A 435 12.13 -47.17 -10.01
N ARG A 436 11.84 -46.73 -11.24
CA ARG A 436 11.60 -45.32 -11.58
C ARG A 436 10.68 -45.19 -12.79
N ASP A 437 9.87 -44.14 -12.79
CA ASP A 437 8.88 -43.89 -13.84
C ASP A 437 9.37 -42.73 -14.75
N VAL A 438 10.01 -41.72 -14.17
CA VAL A 438 10.67 -40.62 -14.90
C VAL A 438 12.12 -40.49 -14.44
N SER A 439 13.03 -40.13 -15.35
CA SER A 439 14.40 -39.72 -14.99
C SER A 439 14.80 -38.44 -15.68
N ALA A 440 15.71 -37.69 -15.08
CA ALA A 440 16.24 -36.45 -15.63
C ALA A 440 17.66 -36.15 -15.11
N ILE A 441 18.35 -35.24 -15.77
CA ILE A 441 19.55 -34.58 -15.27
C ILE A 441 19.15 -33.20 -14.76
N ARG A 442 19.25 -32.99 -13.44
CA ARG A 442 19.04 -31.68 -12.84
C ARG A 442 20.35 -30.90 -12.82
N LEU A 443 20.36 -29.74 -13.48
CA LEU A 443 21.47 -28.81 -13.46
C LEU A 443 21.30 -27.81 -12.32
N ARG A 444 22.33 -27.67 -11.48
CA ARG A 444 22.45 -26.54 -10.55
C ARG A 444 23.54 -25.62 -11.03
N HIS A 445 23.16 -24.36 -11.23
CA HIS A 445 24.08 -23.30 -11.60
C HIS A 445 24.60 -22.60 -10.34
N ASP A 446 25.89 -22.76 -10.05
CA ASP A 446 26.59 -21.96 -9.06
C ASP A 446 27.48 -20.93 -9.78
N PRO A 447 27.24 -19.62 -9.60
CA PRO A 447 28.02 -18.56 -10.26
C PRO A 447 29.53 -18.58 -9.96
N LEU A 448 29.97 -19.23 -8.89
CA LEU A 448 31.36 -19.27 -8.43
C LEU A 448 32.00 -20.65 -8.56
N SER A 449 31.22 -21.73 -8.39
CA SER A 449 31.73 -23.11 -8.40
C SER A 449 31.42 -23.89 -9.69
N GLY A 450 30.68 -23.29 -10.64
CA GLY A 450 30.37 -23.88 -11.94
C GLY A 450 29.01 -24.59 -11.96
N HIS A 451 28.85 -25.53 -12.89
CA HIS A 451 27.62 -26.31 -13.03
C HIS A 451 27.79 -27.68 -12.35
N SER A 452 26.86 -28.07 -11.49
CA SER A 452 26.76 -29.44 -11.00
C SER A 452 25.53 -30.12 -11.60
N ALA A 453 25.71 -31.31 -12.16
CA ALA A 453 24.63 -32.14 -12.65
C ALA A 453 24.29 -33.22 -11.61
N GLN A 454 23.00 -33.42 -11.33
CA GLN A 454 22.49 -34.49 -10.48
C GLN A 454 21.58 -35.39 -11.31
N ARG A 455 21.79 -36.70 -11.26
CA ARG A 455 20.83 -37.64 -11.84
C ARG A 455 19.67 -37.84 -10.90
N VAL A 456 18.47 -37.55 -11.42
CA VAL A 456 17.22 -37.62 -10.67
C VAL A 456 16.39 -38.78 -11.21
N ALA A 457 16.00 -39.67 -10.32
CA ALA A 457 14.95 -40.65 -10.56
C ALA A 457 13.67 -40.16 -9.87
N ILE A 458 12.53 -40.32 -10.53
CA ILE A 458 11.24 -39.95 -9.98
C ILE A 458 10.36 -41.20 -10.03
N GLN A 459 9.87 -41.60 -8.87
CA GLN A 459 8.87 -42.64 -8.72
C GLN A 459 7.52 -41.98 -8.42
N CYS A 460 6.59 -42.17 -9.33
CA CYS A 460 5.21 -41.76 -9.25
C CYS A 460 4.39 -42.80 -8.47
N LYS A 461 3.54 -42.32 -7.57
CA LYS A 461 2.59 -43.10 -6.78
C LYS A 461 1.25 -42.37 -6.79
N HIS A 462 0.43 -42.64 -7.80
CA HIS A 462 -0.90 -42.05 -7.91
C HIS A 462 -1.87 -42.68 -6.90
N TRP A 463 -1.80 -42.25 -5.64
CA TRP A 463 -2.54 -42.83 -4.51
C TRP A 463 -3.41 -41.77 -3.83
N THR A 464 -4.67 -41.69 -4.25
CA THR A 464 -5.64 -40.72 -3.70
C THR A 464 -6.28 -41.16 -2.38
N THR A 465 -6.23 -42.46 -2.05
CA THR A 465 -6.85 -43.04 -0.85
C THR A 465 -5.84 -43.67 0.12
N ARG A 466 -4.60 -43.89 -0.34
CA ARG A 466 -3.53 -44.55 0.41
C ARG A 466 -2.36 -43.60 0.58
N ALA A 467 -1.82 -43.53 1.80
CA ALA A 467 -0.59 -42.78 2.06
C ALA A 467 0.67 -43.59 1.71
N VAL A 468 1.72 -42.90 1.28
CA VAL A 468 3.06 -43.47 1.07
C VAL A 468 3.72 -43.76 2.41
N ARG A 469 4.13 -45.02 2.62
CA ARG A 469 4.78 -45.49 3.85
C ARG A 469 6.29 -45.61 3.67
N ASP A 470 7.01 -45.72 4.78
CA ASP A 470 8.45 -45.96 4.84
C ASP A 470 8.87 -47.19 4.00
N VAL A 471 8.08 -48.28 4.07
CA VAL A 471 8.32 -49.50 3.27
C VAL A 471 8.23 -49.26 1.76
N ASP A 472 7.39 -48.32 1.33
CA ASP A 472 7.19 -48.00 -0.09
C ASP A 472 8.41 -47.22 -0.62
N VAL A 473 8.95 -46.32 0.20
CA VAL A 473 10.17 -45.55 -0.12
C VAL A 473 11.40 -46.47 -0.09
N ALA A 474 11.51 -47.34 0.92
CA ALA A 474 12.61 -48.30 1.03
C ALA A 474 12.65 -49.26 -0.18
N SER A 475 11.48 -49.72 -0.62
CA SER A 475 11.36 -50.55 -1.83
C SER A 475 11.86 -49.81 -3.08
N ALA A 476 11.52 -48.53 -3.25
CA ALA A 476 11.97 -47.73 -4.39
C ALA A 476 13.50 -47.61 -4.43
N ILE A 477 14.16 -47.42 -3.28
CA ILE A 477 15.63 -47.39 -3.20
C ILE A 477 16.22 -48.73 -3.63
N VAL A 478 15.70 -49.84 -3.09
CA VAL A 478 16.18 -51.18 -3.45
C VAL A 478 16.04 -51.43 -4.95
N SER A 479 14.92 -51.05 -5.55
CA SER A 479 14.72 -51.19 -6.99
C SER A 479 15.71 -50.33 -7.80
N LEU A 480 16.03 -49.12 -7.34
CA LEU A 480 17.01 -48.24 -7.97
C LEU A 480 18.45 -48.76 -7.88
N ASP A 481 18.81 -49.45 -6.80
CA ASP A 481 20.15 -50.05 -6.62
C ASP A 481 20.46 -51.14 -7.66
N HIS A 482 19.45 -51.69 -8.33
CA HIS A 482 19.63 -52.61 -9.46
C HIS A 482 20.15 -51.90 -10.71
N TRP A 483 20.19 -50.57 -10.72
CA TRP A 483 20.67 -49.74 -11.83
C TRP A 483 22.09 -49.22 -11.50
N GLN A 484 23.11 -49.85 -12.10
CA GLN A 484 24.48 -49.78 -11.56
C GLN A 484 25.43 -48.78 -12.23
N ASP A 485 25.06 -48.07 -13.32
CA ASP A 485 26.04 -47.15 -13.94
C ASP A 485 25.44 -46.03 -14.83
N PRO A 486 25.63 -44.74 -14.49
CA PRO A 486 26.00 -44.22 -13.17
C PRO A 486 24.86 -44.41 -12.14
N PRO A 487 25.08 -44.21 -10.84
CA PRO A 487 24.00 -44.21 -9.85
C PRO A 487 23.11 -42.95 -9.98
N PHE A 488 21.94 -42.96 -9.33
CA PHE A 488 21.12 -41.77 -9.14
C PHE A 488 21.60 -40.99 -7.92
N ASP A 489 21.65 -39.66 -8.05
CA ASP A 489 22.00 -38.77 -6.95
C ASP A 489 20.77 -38.43 -6.10
N VAL A 490 19.60 -38.33 -6.74
CA VAL A 490 18.34 -37.95 -6.11
C VAL A 490 17.24 -38.93 -6.50
N LEU A 491 16.45 -39.35 -5.51
CA LEU A 491 15.20 -40.06 -5.68
C LEU A 491 14.05 -39.16 -5.24
N VAL A 492 13.18 -38.77 -6.17
CA VAL A 492 11.93 -38.08 -5.88
C VAL A 492 10.82 -39.12 -5.76
N ILE A 493 10.07 -39.09 -4.67
CA ILE A 493 8.80 -39.82 -4.58
C ILE A 493 7.67 -38.81 -4.82
N ALA A 494 7.01 -38.90 -5.98
CA ALA A 494 5.90 -38.06 -6.37
C ALA A 494 4.58 -38.79 -6.16
N THR A 495 3.64 -38.19 -5.42
CA THR A 495 2.35 -38.81 -5.14
C THR A 495 1.21 -37.80 -5.16
N SER A 496 0.06 -38.21 -5.72
CA SER A 496 -1.20 -37.46 -5.63
C SER A 496 -1.87 -37.55 -4.24
N GLY A 497 -1.23 -38.23 -3.29
CA GLY A 497 -1.67 -38.32 -1.90
C GLY A 497 -0.65 -37.78 -0.92
N ARG A 498 -0.63 -38.37 0.27
CA ARG A 498 0.21 -37.92 1.40
C ARG A 498 1.22 -38.98 1.79
N PHE A 499 2.22 -38.56 2.57
CA PHE A 499 3.16 -39.46 3.24
C PHE A 499 2.71 -39.69 4.67
N THR A 500 2.99 -40.87 5.23
CA THR A 500 2.83 -41.10 6.66
C THR A 500 3.90 -40.34 7.45
N SER A 501 3.63 -40.00 8.70
CA SER A 501 4.61 -39.39 9.61
C SER A 501 5.89 -40.23 9.73
N ASP A 502 5.72 -41.55 9.74
CA ASP A 502 6.82 -42.50 9.85
C ASP A 502 7.68 -42.50 8.58
N ALA A 503 7.06 -42.39 7.40
CA ALA A 503 7.77 -42.26 6.12
C ALA A 503 8.63 -40.99 6.09
N VAL A 504 8.06 -39.85 6.48
CA VAL A 504 8.78 -38.56 6.53
C VAL A 504 9.96 -38.64 7.51
N THR A 505 9.72 -39.12 8.73
CA THR A 505 10.76 -39.28 9.75
C THR A 505 11.88 -40.22 9.27
N TRP A 506 11.50 -41.30 8.58
CA TRP A 506 12.44 -42.26 8.02
C TRP A 506 13.28 -41.63 6.90
N ILE A 507 12.67 -40.87 5.99
CA ILE A 507 13.36 -40.14 4.91
C ILE A 507 14.38 -39.17 5.48
N GLU A 508 14.00 -38.36 6.47
CA GLU A 508 14.91 -37.41 7.14
C GLU A 508 16.10 -38.13 7.78
N ARG A 509 15.86 -39.27 8.44
CA ARG A 509 16.91 -40.12 9.01
C ARG A 509 17.81 -40.75 7.96
N GLN A 510 17.32 -41.07 6.77
CA GLN A 510 18.18 -41.58 5.69
C GLN A 510 19.01 -40.45 5.07
N ASN A 511 18.39 -39.32 4.75
CA ASN A 511 19.07 -38.17 4.17
C ASN A 511 20.17 -37.62 5.08
N SER A 512 19.95 -37.60 6.39
CA SER A 512 20.98 -37.16 7.37
C SER A 512 22.21 -38.08 7.45
N LYS A 513 22.14 -39.31 6.94
CA LYS A 513 23.32 -40.20 6.83
C LYS A 513 24.22 -39.84 5.64
N GLY A 514 23.76 -38.97 4.73
CA GLY A 514 24.53 -38.57 3.54
C GLY A 514 24.75 -39.68 2.51
N GLN A 515 23.93 -40.74 2.53
CA GLN A 515 23.97 -41.81 1.55
C GLN A 515 23.23 -41.40 0.26
N ARG A 516 23.67 -41.90 -0.89
CA ARG A 516 22.97 -41.70 -2.18
C ARG A 516 22.01 -42.87 -2.44
N PRO A 517 20.85 -42.63 -3.09
CA PRO A 517 20.34 -41.32 -3.48
C PRO A 517 19.79 -40.53 -2.29
N SER A 518 19.87 -39.19 -2.33
CA SER A 518 19.10 -38.35 -1.41
C SER A 518 17.62 -38.35 -1.82
N ILE A 519 16.71 -38.39 -0.86
CA ILE A 519 15.28 -38.56 -1.12
C ILE A 519 14.54 -37.22 -1.03
N GLU A 520 13.76 -36.89 -2.05
CA GLU A 520 12.88 -35.73 -2.11
C GLU A 520 11.41 -36.15 -2.13
N VAL A 521 10.57 -35.34 -1.47
CA VAL A 521 9.15 -35.64 -1.26
C VAL A 521 8.30 -34.67 -2.06
N TRP A 522 7.53 -35.18 -3.03
CA TRP A 522 6.53 -34.43 -3.77
C TRP A 522 5.15 -35.01 -3.44
N ASN A 523 4.49 -34.49 -2.41
CA ASN A 523 3.12 -34.84 -2.06
C ASN A 523 2.09 -34.02 -2.84
N ASP A 524 0.81 -34.33 -2.63
CA ASP A 524 -0.36 -33.60 -3.16
C ASP A 524 -0.16 -32.06 -3.15
N ALA A 525 0.09 -31.48 -1.97
CA ALA A 525 0.25 -30.04 -1.80
C ALA A 525 1.46 -29.46 -2.54
N ARG A 526 2.58 -30.21 -2.60
CA ARG A 526 3.79 -29.75 -3.32
C ARG A 526 3.57 -29.80 -4.82
N LEU A 527 2.93 -30.85 -5.34
CA LEU A 527 2.62 -30.98 -6.76
C LEU A 527 1.63 -29.91 -7.20
N GLU A 528 0.62 -29.64 -6.39
CA GLU A 528 -0.34 -28.57 -6.62
C GLU A 528 0.34 -27.20 -6.81
N LEU A 529 1.28 -26.83 -5.93
CA LEU A 529 2.07 -25.60 -6.12
C LEU A 529 2.85 -25.60 -7.44
N LEU A 530 3.51 -26.72 -7.77
CA LEU A 530 4.31 -26.84 -8.99
C LEU A 530 3.44 -26.73 -10.26
N LEU A 531 2.18 -27.19 -10.18
CA LEU A 531 1.21 -27.11 -11.26
C LEU A 531 0.52 -25.74 -11.33
N ASP A 532 0.28 -25.07 -10.20
CA ASP A 532 -0.29 -23.70 -10.18
C ASP A 532 0.63 -22.69 -10.88
N GLU A 533 1.95 -22.87 -10.79
CA GLU A 533 2.92 -22.08 -11.57
C GLU A 533 2.83 -22.35 -13.09
N ARG A 534 2.11 -23.39 -13.51
CA ARG A 534 2.01 -23.92 -14.87
C ARG A 534 0.55 -24.29 -15.17
N ALA A 535 -0.36 -23.32 -15.02
CA ALA A 535 -1.80 -23.54 -15.16
C ALA A 535 -2.22 -24.23 -16.48
N HIS A 536 -1.43 -24.13 -17.54
CA HIS A 536 -1.68 -24.86 -18.79
C HIS A 536 -1.60 -26.38 -18.62
N LEU A 537 -0.77 -26.91 -17.71
CA LEU A 537 -0.72 -28.34 -17.38
C LEU A 537 -1.98 -28.77 -16.61
N ILE A 538 -2.48 -27.93 -15.69
CA ILE A 538 -3.74 -28.21 -14.99
C ILE A 538 -4.88 -28.35 -16.02
N ARG A 539 -4.93 -27.43 -16.98
CA ARG A 539 -5.94 -27.44 -18.05
C ARG A 539 -5.78 -28.62 -19.01
N SER A 540 -4.55 -28.94 -19.43
CA SER A 540 -4.32 -30.01 -20.42
C SER A 540 -4.64 -31.42 -19.89
N PHE A 541 -4.62 -31.60 -18.58
CA PHE A 541 -4.94 -32.86 -17.91
C PHE A 541 -6.31 -32.86 -17.22
N GLU A 542 -7.13 -31.82 -17.43
CA GLU A 542 -8.50 -31.72 -16.88
C GLU A 542 -8.51 -31.92 -15.35
N LEU A 543 -7.58 -31.25 -14.68
CA LEU A 543 -7.32 -31.39 -13.25
C LEU A 543 -8.09 -30.37 -12.40
N ARG A 544 -8.67 -29.34 -13.02
CA ARG A 544 -9.58 -28.37 -12.39
C ARG A 544 -10.59 -27.86 -13.40
#